data_AF-A0A2R6L1Q5-F1
#
_entry.id   AF-A0A2R6L1Q5-F1
#
_cell.length_a   1.000
_cell.length_b   1.000
_cell.length_c   1.000
_cell.angle_alpha   90.00
_cell.angle_beta   90.00
_cell.angle_gamma   90.00
#
_symmetry.space_group_name_H-M   'P 1'
#
loop_
_entity.id
_entity.type
_entity.pdbx_description
1 polymer ?
#
loop_
_entity_poly.entity_id
_entity_poly.type
_entity_poly.pdbx_seq_one_letter_code
_entity_poly.pdbx_strand_id
1 'polypeptide(L)'
;MSRTTATIPDELTHLIEGSVEAGIFENKSDAIRHVLREYFDENRNARIAASVSLYEAGEITLGTAARLAGVNRFEMRDILREEEVELRVGPEDMAAADKEIEAARDLE
;
A
#
# COMPACT_ATOMS: atom_id res chain seq x y z
N MET A 1 -12.28 1.30 7.18
CA MET A 1 -11.66 0.88 5.91
C MET A 1 -12.23 1.74 4.79
N SER A 2 -11.39 2.17 3.85
CA SER A 2 -11.82 2.88 2.63
C SER A 2 -12.63 1.95 1.73
N ARG A 3 -13.62 2.48 1.01
CA ARG A 3 -14.40 1.72 0.03
C ARG A 3 -13.93 2.09 -1.37
N THR A 4 -13.71 1.07 -2.19
CA THR A 4 -13.39 1.20 -3.61
C THR A 4 -14.41 0.42 -4.42
N THR A 5 -14.90 1.00 -5.50
CA THR A 5 -15.74 0.31 -6.50
C THR A 5 -14.85 -0.06 -7.68
N ALA A 6 -14.94 -1.30 -8.14
CA ALA A 6 -14.21 -1.78 -9.30
C ALA A 6 -15.15 -2.57 -10.22
N THR A 7 -14.89 -2.51 -11.52
CA THR A 7 -15.51 -3.39 -12.50
C THR A 7 -14.65 -4.65 -12.64
N ILE A 8 -15.25 -5.81 -12.43
CA ILE A 8 -14.58 -7.11 -12.47
C ILE A 8 -15.24 -7.94 -13.58
N PRO A 9 -14.47 -8.64 -14.43
CA PRO A 9 -15.01 -9.57 -15.41
C PRO A 9 -16.01 -10.56 -14.81
N ASP A 10 -17.05 -10.91 -15.58
CA ASP A 10 -18.14 -11.80 -15.11
C ASP A 10 -17.62 -13.15 -14.62
N GLU A 11 -16.63 -13.73 -15.31
CA GLU A 11 -16.01 -15.01 -14.92
C GLU A 11 -15.40 -14.96 -13.51
N LEU A 12 -14.66 -13.89 -13.20
CA LEU A 12 -14.08 -13.70 -11.87
C LEU A 12 -15.15 -13.42 -10.82
N THR A 13 -16.22 -12.72 -11.19
CA THR A 13 -17.37 -12.50 -10.31
C THR A 13 -18.02 -13.82 -9.92
N HIS A 14 -18.25 -14.71 -10.87
CA HIS A 14 -18.80 -16.05 -10.60
C HIS A 14 -17.87 -16.90 -9.72
N LEU A 15 -16.55 -16.85 -9.94
CA LEU A 15 -15.59 -17.56 -9.10
C LEU A 15 -15.60 -17.06 -7.66
N ILE A 16 -15.65 -15.73 -7.45
CA ILE A 16 -15.74 -15.14 -6.12
C ILE A 16 -17.05 -15.57 -5.44
N GLU A 17 -18.18 -15.52 -6.14
CA GLU A 17 -19.47 -15.95 -5.59
C GLU A 17 -19.47 -17.43 -5.20
N GLY A 18 -18.99 -18.30 -6.10
CA GLY A 18 -18.87 -19.73 -5.81
C GLY A 18 -17.93 -20.03 -4.64
N SER A 19 -16.85 -19.26 -4.48
CA SER A 19 -15.91 -19.44 -3.37
C SER A 19 -16.51 -19.08 -2.00
N VAL A 20 -17.42 -18.11 -1.94
CA VAL A 20 -18.15 -17.75 -0.73
C VAL A 20 -19.19 -18.82 -0.39
N GLU A 21 -19.97 -19.28 -1.38
CA GLU A 21 -20.95 -20.36 -1.19
C GLU A 21 -20.28 -21.67 -0.73
N ALA A 22 -19.08 -21.96 -1.26
CA ALA A 22 -18.28 -23.12 -0.85
C ALA A 22 -17.62 -22.97 0.53
N GLY A 23 -17.75 -21.82 1.20
CA GLY A 23 -17.18 -21.56 2.52
C GLY A 23 -15.66 -21.35 2.53
N ILE A 24 -15.05 -21.07 1.38
CA ILE A 24 -13.59 -20.78 1.27
C ILE A 24 -13.30 -19.38 1.82
N PHE A 25 -14.17 -18.41 1.53
CA PHE A 25 -14.09 -17.05 2.05
C PHE A 25 -15.37 -16.67 2.78
N GLU A 26 -15.25 -15.83 3.81
CA GLU A 26 -16.39 -15.36 4.59
C GLU A 26 -17.37 -14.53 3.74
N ASN A 27 -16.83 -13.72 2.83
CA ASN A 27 -17.59 -12.85 1.93
C ASN A 27 -16.71 -12.37 0.77
N LYS A 28 -17.33 -11.69 -0.21
CA LYS A 28 -16.63 -11.16 -1.40
C LYS A 28 -15.48 -10.22 -1.03
N SER A 29 -15.61 -9.41 0.02
CA SER A 29 -14.55 -8.47 0.42
C SER A 29 -13.35 -9.18 1.02
N ASP A 30 -13.59 -10.28 1.74
CA ASP A 30 -12.53 -11.14 2.26
C ASP A 30 -11.76 -11.83 1.12
N ALA A 31 -12.47 -12.39 0.14
CA ALA A 31 -11.87 -12.95 -1.07
C ALA A 31 -10.96 -11.95 -1.80
N ILE A 32 -11.46 -10.74 -2.06
CA ILE A 32 -10.68 -9.69 -2.74
C ILE A 32 -9.45 -9.30 -1.91
N ARG A 33 -9.60 -9.14 -0.59
CA ARG A 33 -8.48 -8.79 0.29
C ARG A 33 -7.41 -9.88 0.28
N HIS A 34 -7.82 -11.15 0.29
CA HIS A 34 -6.91 -12.29 0.24
C HIS A 34 -6.08 -12.26 -1.04
N VAL A 35 -6.74 -12.17 -2.20
CA VAL A 35 -6.08 -12.15 -3.52
C VAL A 35 -5.12 -10.96 -3.67
N LEU A 36 -5.54 -9.75 -3.26
CA LEU A 36 -4.68 -8.58 -3.35
C LEU A 36 -3.43 -8.71 -2.44
N ARG A 37 -3.60 -9.28 -1.24
CA ARG A 37 -2.48 -9.53 -0.33
C ARG A 37 -1.50 -10.53 -0.94
N GLU A 38 -2.00 -11.67 -1.39
CA GLU A 38 -1.21 -12.73 -2.00
C GLU A 38 -0.43 -12.19 -3.22
N TYR A 39 -1.09 -11.44 -4.10
CA TYR A 39 -0.42 -10.80 -5.24
C TYR A 39 0.77 -9.93 -4.81
N PHE A 40 0.62 -9.04 -3.84
CA PHE A 40 1.72 -8.17 -3.41
C PHE A 40 2.78 -8.86 -2.56
N ASP A 41 2.43 -9.95 -1.87
CA ASP A 41 3.40 -10.78 -1.15
C ASP A 41 4.27 -11.59 -2.13
N GLU A 42 3.70 -12.10 -3.22
CA GLU A 42 4.44 -12.82 -4.26
C GLU A 42 5.19 -11.89 -5.23
N ASN A 43 4.65 -10.69 -5.49
CA ASN A 43 5.20 -9.73 -6.45
C ASN A 43 5.88 -8.55 -5.75
N ARG A 44 6.97 -8.84 -5.02
CA ARG A 44 7.72 -7.84 -4.24
C ARG A 44 8.11 -6.60 -5.05
N ASN A 45 8.52 -6.76 -6.32
CA ASN A 45 8.88 -5.63 -7.17
C ASN A 45 7.66 -4.73 -7.46
N ALA A 46 6.48 -5.30 -7.72
CA ALA A 46 5.26 -4.53 -7.91
C ALA A 46 4.85 -3.78 -6.63
N ARG A 47 5.03 -4.43 -5.46
CA ARG A 47 4.80 -3.81 -4.15
C ARG A 47 5.72 -2.63 -3.89
N ILE A 48 7.00 -2.76 -4.22
CA ILE A 48 7.99 -1.67 -4.12
C ILE A 48 7.60 -0.54 -5.08
N ALA A 49 7.36 -0.84 -6.36
CA ALA A 49 7.01 0.15 -7.37
C ALA A 49 5.75 0.96 -6.98
N ALA A 50 4.70 0.31 -6.47
CA ALA A 50 3.52 0.99 -5.97
C ALA A 50 3.83 1.92 -4.79
N SER A 51 4.72 1.49 -3.89
CA SER A 51 5.14 2.30 -2.73
C SER A 51 6.01 3.50 -3.15
N VAL A 52 6.88 3.34 -4.15
CA VAL A 52 7.67 4.42 -4.74
C VAL A 52 6.77 5.45 -5.40
N SER A 53 5.81 5.01 -6.22
CA SER A 53 4.87 5.91 -6.91
C SER A 53 4.05 6.76 -5.93
N LEU A 54 3.55 6.17 -4.84
CA LEU A 54 2.85 6.92 -3.79
C LEU A 54 3.75 7.92 -3.07
N TYR A 55 5.03 7.57 -2.86
CA TYR A 55 5.99 8.49 -2.24
C TYR A 55 6.36 9.65 -3.17
N GLU A 56 6.62 9.37 -4.44
CA GLU A 56 6.95 10.38 -5.44
C GLU A 56 5.79 11.37 -5.63
N ALA A 57 4.55 10.89 -5.61
CA ALA A 57 3.34 11.72 -5.66
C ALA A 57 3.10 12.56 -4.38
N GLY A 58 3.92 12.39 -3.34
CA GLY A 58 3.76 13.12 -2.09
C GLY A 58 2.66 12.59 -1.16
N GLU A 59 1.95 11.53 -1.55
CA GLU A 59 0.77 11.01 -0.85
C GLU A 59 1.12 10.34 0.48
N ILE A 60 2.33 9.80 0.59
CA ILE A 60 2.81 9.09 1.79
C ILE A 60 4.20 9.54 2.22
N THR A 61 4.53 9.38 3.49
CA THR A 61 5.87 9.63 4.04
C THR A 61 6.84 8.50 3.71
N LEU A 62 8.15 8.73 3.86
CA LEU A 62 9.19 7.70 3.67
C LEU A 62 8.94 6.47 4.55
N GLY A 63 8.53 6.68 5.80
CA GLY A 63 8.22 5.58 6.72
C GLY A 63 7.01 4.76 6.25
N THR A 64 5.97 5.40 5.72
CA THR A 64 4.82 4.70 5.15
C THR A 64 5.18 3.97 3.86
N ALA A 65 6.01 4.55 3.00
CA ALA A 65 6.51 3.89 1.81
C ALA A 65 7.31 2.62 2.17
N ALA A 66 8.22 2.71 3.14
CA ALA A 66 9.00 1.57 3.61
C ALA A 66 8.11 0.43 4.16
N ARG A 67 7.11 0.78 4.98
CA ARG A 67 6.13 -0.18 5.52
C ARG A 67 5.32 -0.86 4.43
N LEU A 68 4.83 -0.10 3.45
CA LEU A 68 4.07 -0.63 2.32
C LEU A 68 4.95 -1.51 1.43
N ALA A 69 6.21 -1.15 1.20
CA ALA A 69 7.18 -1.93 0.44
C ALA A 69 7.69 -3.18 1.17
N GLY A 70 7.45 -3.30 2.47
CA GLY A 70 7.95 -4.42 3.28
C GLY A 70 9.45 -4.37 3.52
N VAL A 71 10.01 -3.15 3.66
CA VAL A 71 11.43 -2.90 3.88
C VAL A 71 11.63 -1.94 5.05
N ASN A 72 12.85 -1.84 5.56
CA ASN A 72 13.17 -0.82 6.54
C ASN A 72 13.40 0.56 5.87
N ARG A 73 13.38 1.63 6.65
CA ARG A 73 13.50 3.01 6.14
C ARG A 73 14.82 3.30 5.40
N PHE A 74 15.90 2.60 5.75
CA PHE A 74 17.21 2.78 5.11
C PHE A 74 17.23 2.11 3.74
N GLU A 75 16.70 0.88 3.66
CA GLU A 75 16.49 0.19 2.39
C GLU A 75 15.58 0.99 1.45
N MET A 76 14.47 1.54 1.97
CA MET A 76 13.58 2.37 1.15
C MET A 76 14.29 3.61 0.60
N ARG A 77 15.15 4.25 1.40
CA ARG A 77 15.94 5.40 0.95
C ARG A 77 16.89 5.02 -0.19
N ASP A 78 17.49 3.84 -0.12
CA ASP A 78 18.41 3.36 -1.14
C ASP A 78 17.63 2.98 -2.42
N ILE A 79 16.46 2.34 -2.30
CA ILE A 79 15.52 2.10 -3.41
C ILE A 79 15.12 3.41 -4.11
N LEU A 80 14.72 4.44 -3.36
CA LEU A 80 14.31 5.72 -3.97
C LEU A 80 15.44 6.37 -4.77
N ARG A 81 16.69 6.23 -4.31
CA ARG A 81 17.85 6.74 -5.05
C ARG A 81 18.13 5.94 -6.32
N GLU A 82 17.95 4.62 -6.27
CA GLU A 82 18.10 3.74 -7.44
C GLU A 82 17.05 4.06 -8.52
N GLU A 83 15.84 4.43 -8.10
CA GLU A 83 14.74 4.86 -8.97
C GLU A 83 14.78 6.37 -9.33
N GLU A 84 15.88 7.06 -9.03
CA GLU A 84 16.07 8.50 -9.30
C GLU A 84 15.01 9.43 -8.67
N VAL A 85 14.32 8.97 -7.62
CA VAL A 85 13.32 9.74 -6.87
C VAL A 85 13.99 10.59 -5.79
N GLU A 86 13.70 11.89 -5.81
CA GLU A 86 14.27 12.84 -4.86
C GLU A 86 13.76 12.58 -3.42
N LEU A 87 14.69 12.54 -2.47
CA LEU A 87 14.34 12.38 -1.07
C LEU A 87 13.79 13.69 -0.51
N ARG A 88 12.55 13.67 -0.07
CA ARG A 88 11.95 14.74 0.74
C ARG A 88 12.54 14.70 2.14
N VAL A 89 13.40 15.67 2.44
CA VAL A 89 14.08 15.80 3.74
C VAL A 89 13.39 16.90 4.55
N GLY A 90 12.71 16.46 5.61
CA GLY A 90 11.97 17.35 6.50
C GLY A 90 10.62 17.78 5.91
N PRO A 91 9.78 18.41 6.75
CA PRO A 91 8.48 18.90 6.31
C PRO A 91 8.64 20.10 5.37
N GLU A 92 7.81 20.13 4.33
CA GLU A 92 7.80 21.22 3.35
C GLU A 92 7.36 22.55 3.98
N ASP A 93 6.47 22.48 4.97
CA ASP A 93 5.98 23.62 5.74
C ASP A 93 5.60 23.22 7.18
N MET A 94 5.18 24.20 7.98
CA MET A 94 4.76 23.98 9.37
C MET A 94 3.53 23.07 9.48
N ALA A 95 2.61 23.11 8.52
CA ALA A 95 1.41 22.28 8.56
C ALA A 95 1.74 20.81 8.29
N ALA A 96 2.69 20.53 7.39
CA ALA A 96 3.26 19.22 7.17
C ALA A 96 4.00 18.72 8.42
N ALA A 97 4.74 19.60 9.09
CA ALA A 97 5.41 19.28 10.35
C ALA A 97 4.42 18.85 11.44
N ASP A 98 3.30 19.57 11.59
CA ASP A 98 2.27 19.26 12.57
C ASP A 98 1.61 17.89 12.30
N LYS A 99 1.31 17.58 11.03
CA LYS A 99 0.79 16.25 10.63
C LYS A 99 1.77 15.12 10.94
N GLU A 100 3.06 15.34 10.72
CA GLU A 100 4.09 14.34 11.05
C GLU A 100 4.18 14.11 12.57
N ILE A 101 4.05 15.16 13.38
CA ILE A 101 4.01 15.06 14.85
C ILE A 101 2.78 14.29 15.31
N GLU A 102 1.59 14.56 14.75
CA GLU A 102 0.36 13.83 15.06
C GLU A 102 0.52 12.34 14.73
N ALA A 103 0.97 12.02 13.52
CA ALA A 103 1.18 10.63 13.10
C ALA A 103 2.21 9.89 13.98
N ALA A 104 3.20 10.58 14.52
CA ALA A 104 4.19 10.00 15.43
C ALA A 104 3.61 9.70 16.83
N ARG A 105 2.63 10.50 17.29
CA ARG A 105 1.95 10.31 18.59
C ARG A 105 0.98 9.12 18.57
N ASP A 106 0.40 8.80 17.43
CA ASP A 106 -0.53 7.66 17.26
C ASP A 106 0.16 6.28 17.23
N LEU A 107 1.49 6.24 17.38
CA LEU A 107 2.29 5.01 17.41
C LEU A 107 2.59 4.48 18.84
N GLU A 108 2.10 5.16 19.89
CA GLU A 108 2.11 4.70 21.30
C GLU A 108 0.84 3.87 21.64
#